data_AF-A0AB35QY18-F1
#
_entry.id   AF-A0AB35QY18-F1
#
_cell.length_a   1.000
_cell.length_b   1.000
_cell.length_c   1.000
_cell.angle_alpha   90.00
_cell.angle_beta   90.00
_cell.angle_gamma   90.00
#
_symmetry.space_group_name_H-M   'P 1'
#
loop_
_entity.id
_entity.type
_entity.pdbx_description
1 polymer ?
#
loop_
_entity_poly.entity_id
_entity_poly.type
_entity_poly.pdbx_seq_one_letter_code
_entity_poly.pdbx_strand_id
1 'polypeptide(L)'
;MSDLQDTLAAMFADDPMFEASAPPAELSYMQVRYWDGLVQGHPINKVMLAQSREYKQVVELFYGATGKATHNGQTYWQRRQERARQRRAENRQDAADFGLKRRPWLSQDAHTQVINQGLDAIQAGNRLRTNHYLERVGVSADDARAIARYDRTAMNETALESLKGHDVMKTVEAGMQAAVGIHHGTTASCLGKVRDCYHAGLGVLAAIQAEQKRQAAKVAELEAKLAQHDKRIEMVEAGTDWKAEALRMKAAGNNASEIGRALGQNPATVRKHLSRAKG
;
A
#
# COMPACT_ATOMS: atom_id res chain seq x y z
N MET A 1 29.11 29.88 -1.04
CA MET A 1 27.83 29.87 -0.30
C MET A 1 26.87 28.78 -0.79
N SER A 2 26.98 28.28 -2.04
CA SER A 2 26.16 27.17 -2.55
C SER A 2 26.46 25.82 -1.87
N ASP A 3 27.74 25.45 -1.71
CA ASP A 3 28.11 24.12 -1.19
C ASP A 3 27.65 23.85 0.26
N LEU A 4 27.56 24.89 1.10
CA LEU A 4 27.13 24.71 2.49
C LEU A 4 25.63 24.45 2.60
N GLN A 5 24.83 25.01 1.69
CA GLN A 5 23.38 24.77 1.62
C GLN A 5 23.07 23.38 1.07
N ASP A 6 23.82 22.90 0.08
CA ASP A 6 23.65 21.56 -0.49
C ASP A 6 24.15 20.47 0.48
N THR A 7 25.24 20.74 1.22
CA THR A 7 25.73 19.84 2.28
C THR A 7 24.75 19.77 3.46
N LEU A 8 24.15 20.90 3.85
CA LEU A 8 23.11 20.91 4.89
C LEU A 8 21.82 20.23 4.40
N ALA A 9 21.39 20.43 3.15
CA ALA A 9 20.20 19.77 2.61
C ALA A 9 20.36 18.24 2.54
N ALA A 10 21.56 17.74 2.20
CA ALA A 10 21.86 16.32 2.18
C ALA A 10 21.99 15.70 3.58
N MET A 11 22.49 16.45 4.58
CA MET A 11 22.58 15.99 5.97
C MET A 11 21.21 15.84 6.67
N PHE A 12 20.13 16.39 6.10
CA PHE A 12 18.78 16.38 6.68
C PHE A 12 17.68 15.83 5.77
N ALA A 13 18.06 15.23 4.63
CA ALA A 13 17.12 14.55 3.72
C ALA A 13 16.50 13.29 4.36
N ASP A 14 17.21 12.68 5.32
CA ASP A 14 16.82 11.45 6.02
C ASP A 14 16.93 11.62 7.54
N ASP A 15 16.25 12.60 8.16
CA ASP A 15 15.90 12.42 9.58
C ASP A 15 14.57 11.65 9.58
N PRO A 16 14.58 10.30 9.65
CA PRO A 16 13.35 9.55 9.71
C PRO A 16 12.54 10.15 10.85
N MET A 17 11.30 10.55 10.53
CA MET A 17 10.24 10.60 11.54
C MET A 17 10.49 9.42 12.46
N PHE A 18 10.81 9.69 13.74
CA PHE A 18 11.15 8.68 14.73
C PHE A 18 10.24 7.48 14.47
N GLU A 19 10.80 6.36 13.99
CA GLU A 19 10.07 5.11 13.99
C GLU A 19 9.58 4.97 15.42
N ALA A 20 8.27 5.03 15.62
CA ALA A 20 7.67 5.23 16.92
C ALA A 20 8.21 4.13 17.83
N SER A 21 9.17 4.48 18.68
CA SER A 21 9.77 3.53 19.61
C SER A 21 8.64 3.13 20.52
N ALA A 22 8.15 1.90 20.36
CA ALA A 22 7.02 1.42 21.13
C ALA A 22 7.39 1.54 22.61
N PRO A 23 6.47 2.02 23.46
CA PRO A 23 6.75 2.09 24.89
C PRO A 23 7.13 0.68 25.39
N PRO A 24 8.15 0.55 26.25
CA PRO A 24 8.47 -0.71 26.89
C PRO A 24 7.22 -1.33 27.53
N ALA A 25 7.01 -2.63 27.36
CA ALA A 25 5.79 -3.34 27.75
C ALA A 25 5.47 -3.27 29.26
N GLU A 26 6.46 -2.90 30.07
CA GLU A 26 6.39 -2.83 31.53
C GLU A 26 5.95 -1.45 32.06
N LEU A 27 5.70 -0.47 31.18
CA LEU A 27 5.27 0.86 31.59
C LEU A 27 3.80 0.87 32.01
N SER A 28 3.50 1.54 33.13
CA SER A 28 2.12 1.83 33.53
C SER A 28 1.43 2.77 32.53
N TYR A 29 0.10 2.79 32.52
CA TYR A 29 -0.69 3.63 31.60
C TYR A 29 -0.27 5.12 31.61
N MET A 30 0.05 5.68 32.79
CA MET A 30 0.52 7.06 32.90
C MET A 30 1.92 7.25 32.33
N GLN A 31 2.79 6.26 32.50
CA GLN A 31 4.14 6.26 31.95
C GLN A 31 4.15 6.11 30.43
N VAL A 32 3.23 5.32 29.86
CA VAL A 32 3.00 5.24 28.41
C VAL A 32 2.60 6.61 27.87
N ARG A 33 1.68 7.32 28.52
CA ARG A 33 1.32 8.69 28.10
C ARG A 33 2.49 9.67 28.12
N TYR A 34 3.36 9.55 29.13
CA TYR A 34 4.58 10.36 29.18
C TYR A 34 5.56 9.99 28.06
N TRP A 35 5.70 8.69 27.77
CA TRP A 35 6.52 8.17 26.68
C TRP A 35 6.03 8.67 25.33
N ASP A 36 4.72 8.55 25.05
CA ASP A 36 4.10 9.04 23.82
C ASP A 36 4.30 10.55 23.66
N GLY A 37 4.23 11.30 24.76
CA GLY A 37 4.54 12.73 24.75
C GLY A 37 5.98 13.01 24.30
N LEU A 38 6.94 12.21 24.76
CA LEU A 38 8.34 12.33 24.37
C LEU A 38 8.58 11.90 22.90
N VAL A 39 7.94 10.81 22.45
CA VAL A 39 7.94 10.37 21.03
C VAL A 39 7.36 11.45 20.12
N GLN A 40 6.30 12.13 20.57
CA GLN A 40 5.66 13.25 19.85
C GLN A 40 6.48 14.56 19.92
N GLY A 41 7.61 14.57 20.64
CA GLY A 41 8.53 15.69 20.71
C GLY A 41 8.11 16.79 21.69
N HIS A 42 7.28 16.48 22.69
CA HIS A 42 7.01 17.42 23.77
C HIS A 42 8.29 17.75 24.56
N PRO A 43 8.46 19.01 25.02
CA PRO A 43 9.61 19.36 25.85
C PRO A 43 9.54 18.64 27.19
N ILE A 44 10.70 18.21 27.71
CA ILE A 44 10.78 17.62 29.05
C ILE A 44 10.32 18.64 30.08
N ASN A 45 9.28 18.28 30.82
CA ASN A 45 8.73 19.13 31.87
C ASN A 45 9.65 19.07 33.09
N LYS A 46 10.45 20.13 33.29
CA LYS A 46 11.42 20.23 34.40
C LYS A 46 10.77 20.13 35.78
N VAL A 47 9.53 20.60 35.93
CA VAL A 47 8.79 20.54 37.19
C VAL A 47 8.38 19.10 37.48
N MET A 48 7.82 18.39 36.49
CA MET A 48 7.46 16.98 36.66
C MET A 48 8.68 16.08 36.80
N LEU A 49 9.80 16.41 36.16
CA LEU A 49 11.07 15.68 36.32
C LEU A 49 11.61 15.75 37.76
N ALA A 50 11.37 16.87 38.44
CA ALA A 50 11.76 17.04 39.84
C ALA A 50 10.76 16.40 40.82
N GLN A 51 9.46 16.32 40.46
CA GLN A 51 8.39 15.96 41.38
C GLN A 51 7.86 14.53 41.24
N SER A 52 7.91 13.93 40.04
CA SER A 52 7.39 12.58 39.77
C SER A 52 8.53 11.62 39.44
N ARG A 53 8.62 10.57 40.25
CA ARG A 53 9.59 9.48 40.03
C ARG A 53 9.28 8.70 38.76
N GLU A 54 8.00 8.53 38.46
CA GLU A 54 7.49 7.80 37.29
C GLU A 54 7.83 8.54 36.00
N TYR A 55 7.66 9.87 35.98
CA TYR A 55 8.04 10.71 34.84
C TYR A 55 9.55 10.68 34.62
N LYS A 56 10.33 10.76 35.71
CA LYS A 56 11.80 10.67 35.65
C LYS A 56 12.27 9.33 35.07
N GLN A 57 11.69 8.22 35.51
CA GLN A 57 12.00 6.88 35.00
C GLN A 57 11.71 6.77 33.50
N VAL A 58 10.57 7.29 33.04
CA VAL A 58 10.20 7.28 31.60
C VAL A 58 11.19 8.10 30.78
N VAL A 59 11.56 9.28 31.27
CA VAL A 59 12.53 10.15 30.61
C VAL A 59 13.90 9.47 30.52
N GLU A 60 14.39 8.85 31.60
CA GLU A 60 15.65 8.09 31.61
C GLU A 60 15.63 6.87 30.67
N LEU A 61 14.54 6.11 30.66
CA LEU A 61 14.35 4.98 29.73
C LEU A 61 14.32 5.46 28.29
N PHE A 62 13.64 6.59 28.02
CA PHE A 62 13.55 7.17 26.69
C PHE A 62 14.92 7.67 26.21
N TYR A 63 15.71 8.29 27.09
CA TYR A 63 17.10 8.65 26.81
C TYR A 63 17.95 7.41 26.51
N GLY A 64 17.84 6.36 27.32
CA GLY A 64 18.58 5.11 27.15
C GLY A 64 18.24 4.39 25.84
N ALA A 65 16.97 4.39 25.43
CA ALA A 65 16.51 3.73 24.21
C ALA A 65 16.87 4.50 22.93
N THR A 66 16.96 5.83 23.00
CA THR A 66 17.12 6.67 21.80
C THR A 66 18.52 7.27 21.64
N GLY A 67 19.36 7.22 22.68
CA GLY A 67 20.74 7.73 22.68
C GLY A 67 20.86 9.24 22.49
N LYS A 68 19.74 9.97 22.36
CA LYS A 68 19.72 11.41 22.10
C LYS A 68 19.32 12.14 23.35
N ALA A 69 20.21 13.03 23.80
CA ALA A 69 19.87 13.98 24.84
C ALA A 69 18.77 14.94 24.31
N THR A 70 17.48 14.67 24.53
CA THR A 70 16.32 15.52 24.17
C THR A 70 16.32 16.86 24.91
N HIS A 71 17.34 17.68 24.63
CA HIS A 71 17.33 19.12 24.86
C HIS A 71 16.94 19.89 23.59
N ASN A 72 16.16 19.30 22.68
CA ASN A 72 15.72 19.94 21.43
C ASN A 72 14.23 19.74 21.07
N GLY A 73 13.41 19.24 21.99
CA GLY A 73 11.94 19.27 21.82
C GLY A 73 11.41 20.70 21.68
N GLN A 74 12.04 21.64 22.40
CA GLN A 74 11.72 23.07 22.31
C GLN A 74 12.04 23.66 20.93
N THR A 75 13.19 23.34 20.33
CA THR A 75 13.56 23.80 18.98
C THR A 75 12.75 23.10 17.88
N TYR A 76 12.36 21.84 18.03
CA TYR A 76 11.46 21.19 17.06
C TYR A 76 10.04 21.80 17.13
N TRP A 77 9.49 21.97 18.33
CA TRP A 77 8.15 22.52 18.52
C TRP A 77 8.09 24.02 18.17
N GLN A 78 9.15 24.78 18.49
CA GLN A 78 9.33 26.15 18.00
C GLN A 78 9.44 26.19 16.49
N ARG A 79 10.23 25.31 15.84
CA ARG A 79 10.29 25.22 14.36
C ARG A 79 8.95 24.84 13.72
N ARG A 80 8.13 24.02 14.38
CA ARG A 80 6.77 23.68 13.92
C ARG A 80 5.81 24.86 14.10
N GLN A 81 5.86 25.55 15.24
CA GLN A 81 5.09 26.76 15.48
C GLN A 81 5.50 27.91 14.56
N GLU A 82 6.79 28.03 14.26
CA GLU A 82 7.36 29.04 13.38
C GLU A 82 6.96 28.77 11.94
N ARG A 83 7.00 27.52 11.47
CA ARG A 83 6.40 27.15 10.16
C ARG A 83 4.90 27.40 10.11
N ALA A 84 4.16 27.12 11.18
CA ALA A 84 2.73 27.42 11.24
C ALA A 84 2.45 28.94 11.27
N ARG A 85 3.31 29.72 11.94
CA ARG A 85 3.22 31.19 12.02
C ARG A 85 3.62 31.82 10.68
N GLN A 86 4.66 31.33 10.02
CA GLN A 86 5.07 31.71 8.67
C GLN A 86 3.93 31.43 7.68
N ARG A 87 3.36 30.23 7.67
CA ARG A 87 2.20 29.93 6.82
C ARG A 87 1.00 30.83 7.10
N ARG A 88 0.75 31.19 8.37
CA ARG A 88 -0.32 32.14 8.72
C ARG A 88 0.00 33.57 8.27
N ALA A 89 1.27 33.97 8.32
CA ALA A 89 1.73 35.27 7.86
C ALA A 89 1.70 35.36 6.33
N GLU A 90 2.22 34.35 5.63
CA GLU A 90 2.11 34.17 4.17
C GLU A 90 0.64 34.18 3.74
N ASN A 91 -0.23 33.40 4.37
CA ASN A 91 -1.68 33.42 4.08
C ASN A 91 -2.32 34.80 4.34
N ARG A 92 -1.79 35.58 5.29
CA ARG A 92 -2.28 36.93 5.61
C ARG A 92 -1.74 37.97 4.62
N GLN A 93 -0.51 37.80 4.16
CA GLN A 93 0.11 38.60 3.11
C GLN A 93 -0.57 38.31 1.77
N ASP A 94 -0.81 37.05 1.42
CA ASP A 94 -1.63 36.65 0.27
C ASP A 94 -3.04 37.25 0.37
N ALA A 95 -3.67 37.23 1.56
CA ALA A 95 -4.98 37.88 1.75
C ALA A 95 -4.95 39.41 1.58
N ALA A 96 -3.82 40.06 1.86
CA ALA A 96 -3.62 41.50 1.71
C ALA A 96 -3.26 41.89 0.26
N ASP A 97 -2.37 41.12 -0.37
CA ASP A 97 -1.88 41.33 -1.74
C ASP A 97 -2.99 41.08 -2.77
N PHE A 98 -3.92 40.16 -2.49
CA PHE A 98 -5.10 39.89 -3.33
C PHE A 98 -6.35 40.71 -2.94
N GLY A 99 -6.21 41.67 -2.02
CA GLY A 99 -7.20 42.70 -1.71
C GLY A 99 -8.63 42.18 -1.52
N LEU A 100 -8.94 41.50 -0.41
CA LEU A 100 -10.32 41.20 0.04
C LEU A 100 -11.28 40.61 -1.02
N LYS A 101 -10.80 40.04 -2.14
CA LYS A 101 -11.64 39.20 -3.00
C LYS A 101 -11.96 37.95 -2.19
N ARG A 102 -13.24 37.79 -1.86
CA ARG A 102 -13.83 36.63 -1.18
C ARG A 102 -13.02 35.38 -1.53
N ARG A 103 -12.50 34.70 -0.50
CA ARG A 103 -11.84 33.40 -0.63
C ARG A 103 -12.67 32.57 -1.62
N PRO A 104 -12.14 32.18 -2.80
CA PRO A 104 -12.98 31.61 -3.84
C PRO A 104 -13.68 30.37 -3.29
N TRP A 105 -15.00 30.46 -3.27
CA TRP A 105 -15.87 29.51 -2.62
C TRP A 105 -16.20 28.40 -3.63
N LEU A 106 -16.08 27.16 -3.17
CA LEU A 106 -16.45 25.97 -3.92
C LEU A 106 -17.41 25.19 -3.04
N SER A 107 -18.59 24.86 -3.56
CA SER A 107 -19.54 24.00 -2.86
C SER A 107 -18.98 22.58 -2.73
N GLN A 108 -19.49 21.82 -1.76
CA GLN A 108 -19.11 20.41 -1.62
C GLN A 108 -19.48 19.62 -2.88
N ASP A 109 -20.64 19.85 -3.48
CA ASP A 109 -21.08 19.15 -4.68
C ASP A 109 -20.15 19.40 -5.88
N ALA A 110 -19.75 20.66 -6.09
CA ALA A 110 -18.80 21.02 -7.15
C ALA A 110 -17.42 20.40 -6.89
N HIS A 111 -16.98 20.35 -5.62
CA HIS A 111 -15.73 19.69 -5.24
C HIS A 111 -15.79 18.17 -5.46
N THR A 112 -16.90 17.52 -5.12
CA THR A 112 -17.13 16.10 -5.41
C THR A 112 -17.09 15.84 -6.92
N GLN A 113 -17.70 16.68 -7.74
CA GLN A 113 -17.60 16.57 -9.21
C GLN A 113 -16.17 16.73 -9.73
N VAL A 114 -15.37 17.63 -9.14
CA VAL A 114 -13.95 17.79 -9.48
C VAL A 114 -13.15 16.53 -9.14
N ILE A 115 -13.39 15.94 -7.97
CA ILE A 115 -12.75 14.67 -7.59
C ILE A 115 -13.19 13.55 -8.54
N ASN A 116 -14.48 13.44 -8.85
CA ASN A 116 -15.01 12.44 -9.78
C ASN A 116 -14.35 12.51 -11.16
N GLN A 117 -14.24 13.71 -11.75
CA GLN A 117 -13.51 13.92 -13.00
C GLN A 117 -12.02 13.54 -12.91
N GLY A 118 -11.42 13.73 -11.74
CA GLY A 118 -10.06 13.28 -11.45
C GLY A 118 -9.95 11.76 -11.42
N LEU A 119 -10.93 11.06 -10.84
CA LEU A 119 -11.00 9.59 -10.84
C LEU A 119 -11.18 9.05 -12.27
N ASP A 120 -12.07 9.63 -13.07
CA ASP A 120 -12.25 9.28 -14.49
C ASP A 120 -10.94 9.42 -15.26
N ALA A 121 -10.18 10.50 -15.00
CA ALA A 121 -8.89 10.73 -15.63
C ALA A 121 -7.83 9.70 -15.21
N ILE A 122 -7.81 9.28 -13.94
CA ILE A 122 -6.92 8.22 -13.44
C ILE A 122 -7.24 6.90 -14.14
N GLN A 123 -8.53 6.55 -14.22
CA GLN A 123 -8.99 5.33 -14.89
C GLN A 123 -8.58 5.30 -16.36
N ALA A 124 -8.73 6.43 -17.05
CA ALA A 124 -8.34 6.58 -18.45
C ALA A 124 -6.82 6.70 -18.69
N GLY A 125 -6.00 6.73 -17.64
CA GLY A 125 -4.54 6.93 -17.75
C GLY A 125 -4.14 8.35 -18.19
N ASN A 126 -5.04 9.32 -18.04
CA ASN A 126 -4.82 10.70 -18.43
C ASN A 126 -4.05 11.49 -17.36
N ARG A 127 -3.36 12.55 -17.79
CA ARG A 127 -2.69 13.48 -16.87
C ARG A 127 -3.70 14.24 -16.02
N LEU A 128 -3.52 14.19 -14.70
CA LEU A 128 -4.31 14.97 -13.74
C LEU A 128 -4.15 16.48 -13.96
N ARG A 129 -5.27 17.20 -14.11
CA ARG A 129 -5.32 18.65 -14.30
C ARG A 129 -6.40 19.29 -13.43
N THR A 130 -6.13 19.44 -12.14
CA THR A 130 -7.09 19.95 -11.14
C THR A 130 -7.71 21.30 -11.52
N ASN A 131 -6.92 22.25 -12.03
CA ASN A 131 -7.44 23.56 -12.48
C ASN A 131 -8.47 23.41 -13.60
N HIS A 132 -8.24 22.49 -14.54
CA HIS A 132 -9.16 22.26 -15.65
C HIS A 132 -10.46 21.57 -15.19
N TYR A 133 -10.40 20.70 -14.18
CA TYR A 133 -11.62 20.13 -13.58
C TYR A 133 -12.43 21.19 -12.84
N LEU A 134 -11.76 22.14 -12.16
CA LEU A 134 -12.40 23.29 -11.52
C LEU A 134 -13.09 24.20 -12.54
N GLU A 135 -12.42 24.50 -13.66
CA GLU A 135 -13.00 25.29 -14.75
C GLU A 135 -14.26 24.64 -15.34
N ARG A 136 -14.27 23.31 -15.46
CA ARG A 136 -15.44 22.55 -15.93
C ARG A 136 -16.65 22.60 -15.00
N VAL A 137 -16.45 22.79 -13.71
CA VAL A 137 -17.55 23.01 -12.75
C VAL A 137 -17.93 24.49 -12.61
N GLY A 138 -17.49 25.34 -13.55
CA GLY A 138 -17.88 26.74 -13.65
C GLY A 138 -17.03 27.71 -12.84
N VAL A 139 -15.89 27.27 -12.31
CA VAL A 139 -14.94 28.14 -11.59
C VAL A 139 -14.12 28.95 -12.59
N SER A 140 -13.94 30.25 -12.36
CA SER A 140 -13.07 31.08 -13.20
C SER A 140 -11.61 30.60 -13.15
N ALA A 141 -10.81 30.84 -14.19
CA ALA A 141 -9.41 30.40 -14.23
C ALA A 141 -8.57 30.99 -13.06
N ASP A 142 -8.85 32.22 -12.66
CA ASP A 142 -8.18 32.88 -11.54
C ASP A 142 -8.57 32.23 -10.20
N ASP A 143 -9.86 31.95 -10.01
CA ASP A 143 -10.36 31.28 -8.80
C ASP A 143 -9.90 29.82 -8.73
N ALA A 144 -9.79 29.13 -9.86
CA ALA A 144 -9.30 27.75 -9.94
C ALA A 144 -7.85 27.66 -9.44
N ARG A 145 -6.99 28.58 -9.86
CA ARG A 145 -5.59 28.67 -9.39
C ARG A 145 -5.50 28.97 -7.90
N ALA A 146 -6.40 29.81 -7.37
CA ALA A 146 -6.47 30.11 -5.95
C ALA A 146 -6.98 28.90 -5.15
N ILE A 147 -8.06 28.26 -5.59
CA ILE A 147 -8.68 27.10 -4.94
C ILE A 147 -7.69 25.93 -4.85
N ALA A 148 -6.92 25.67 -5.91
CA ALA A 148 -5.97 24.56 -5.96
C ALA A 148 -4.85 24.63 -4.91
N ARG A 149 -4.60 25.82 -4.32
CA ARG A 149 -3.56 26.03 -3.30
C ARG A 149 -4.05 25.75 -1.88
N TYR A 150 -5.36 25.72 -1.66
CA TYR A 150 -5.90 25.56 -0.31
C TYR A 150 -5.96 24.10 0.13
N ASP A 151 -5.70 23.90 1.43
CA ASP A 151 -5.99 22.64 2.10
C ASP A 151 -7.51 22.41 2.11
N ARG A 152 -7.92 21.25 1.60
CA ARG A 152 -9.31 20.82 1.45
C ARG A 152 -9.54 19.46 2.10
N THR A 153 -8.72 19.08 3.08
CA THR A 153 -8.74 17.77 3.74
C THR A 153 -10.15 17.27 4.07
N ALA A 154 -10.98 18.07 4.76
CA ALA A 154 -12.35 17.68 5.11
C ALA A 154 -13.26 17.49 3.88
N MET A 155 -13.16 18.38 2.89
CA MET A 155 -13.97 18.28 1.66
C MET A 155 -13.53 17.10 0.78
N ASN A 156 -12.23 16.79 0.76
CA ASN A 156 -11.68 15.62 0.09
C ASN A 156 -12.18 14.34 0.75
N GLU A 157 -12.18 14.28 2.08
CA GLU A 157 -12.69 13.13 2.82
C GLU A 157 -14.17 12.87 2.49
N THR A 158 -15.01 13.91 2.58
CA THR A 158 -16.44 13.80 2.22
C THR A 158 -16.64 13.40 0.75
N ALA A 159 -15.86 13.97 -0.16
CA ALA A 159 -15.95 13.64 -1.58
C ALA A 159 -15.54 12.19 -1.86
N LEU A 160 -14.41 11.73 -1.32
CA LEU A 160 -13.94 10.35 -1.49
C LEU A 160 -14.91 9.34 -0.87
N GLU A 161 -15.48 9.65 0.29
CA GLU A 161 -16.53 8.83 0.92
C GLU A 161 -17.75 8.69 0.01
N SER A 162 -18.22 9.79 -0.58
CA SER A 162 -19.35 9.76 -1.51
C SER A 162 -19.05 9.02 -2.83
N LEU A 163 -17.77 8.89 -3.18
CA LEU A 163 -17.30 8.29 -4.44
C LEU A 163 -16.67 6.90 -4.25
N LYS A 164 -16.84 6.26 -3.10
CA LYS A 164 -16.36 4.88 -2.86
C LYS A 164 -16.83 3.86 -3.91
N GLY A 165 -18.01 4.08 -4.48
CA GLY A 165 -18.56 3.24 -5.54
C GLY A 165 -17.84 3.31 -6.88
N HIS A 166 -16.93 4.26 -7.08
CA HIS A 166 -16.17 4.44 -8.32
C HIS A 166 -15.11 3.33 -8.49
N ASP A 167 -14.89 2.86 -9.72
CA ASP A 167 -14.00 1.71 -9.98
C ASP A 167 -12.57 1.92 -9.48
N VAL A 168 -11.99 3.11 -9.73
CA VAL A 168 -10.70 3.52 -9.14
C VAL A 168 -10.67 3.35 -7.62
N MET A 169 -11.71 3.77 -6.91
CA MET A 169 -11.77 3.68 -5.45
C MET A 169 -11.90 2.23 -4.99
N LYS A 170 -12.68 1.40 -5.68
CA LYS A 170 -12.74 -0.06 -5.40
C LYS A 170 -11.38 -0.74 -5.55
N THR A 171 -10.62 -0.37 -6.59
CA THR A 171 -9.26 -0.90 -6.78
C THR A 171 -8.30 -0.41 -5.69
N VAL A 172 -8.41 0.84 -5.27
CA VAL A 172 -7.63 1.40 -4.16
C VAL A 172 -7.94 0.66 -2.85
N GLU A 173 -9.22 0.36 -2.57
CA GLU A 173 -9.65 -0.40 -1.39
C GLU A 173 -9.10 -1.83 -1.41
N ALA A 174 -9.14 -2.51 -2.56
CA ALA A 174 -8.61 -3.86 -2.72
C ALA A 174 -7.09 -3.95 -2.52
N GLY A 175 -6.36 -2.86 -2.77
CA GLY A 175 -4.90 -2.79 -2.59
C GLY A 175 -4.43 -2.76 -1.13
N MET A 176 -5.32 -2.57 -0.15
CA MET A 176 -5.16 -2.60 1.32
C MET A 176 -4.03 -1.77 1.99
N GLN A 177 -2.97 -1.36 1.32
CA GLN A 177 -1.76 -0.83 1.99
C GLN A 177 -1.60 0.71 2.00
N ALA A 178 -2.46 1.48 1.33
CA ALA A 178 -2.16 2.91 1.10
C ALA A 178 -3.33 3.92 1.28
N ALA A 179 -4.51 3.49 1.75
CA ALA A 179 -5.66 4.39 1.86
C ALA A 179 -5.57 5.39 3.04
N VAL A 180 -4.64 5.22 3.97
CA VAL A 180 -4.53 6.09 5.15
C VAL A 180 -4.04 7.48 4.72
N GLY A 181 -4.88 8.50 4.93
CA GLY A 181 -4.52 9.89 4.66
C GLY A 181 -4.51 10.30 3.18
N ILE A 182 -5.17 9.54 2.30
CA ILE A 182 -5.35 9.88 0.88
C ILE A 182 -6.07 11.23 0.70
N HIS A 183 -6.93 11.60 1.64
CA HIS A 183 -7.72 12.83 1.62
C HIS A 183 -6.92 14.07 2.06
N HIS A 184 -5.75 13.92 2.70
CA HIS A 184 -5.02 15.06 3.27
C HIS A 184 -4.41 15.99 2.22
N GLY A 185 -4.61 17.29 2.43
CA GLY A 185 -3.97 18.38 1.70
C GLY A 185 -4.87 19.02 0.64
N THR A 186 -4.26 19.50 -0.44
CA THR A 186 -4.98 20.11 -1.57
C THR A 186 -5.69 19.05 -2.42
N THR A 187 -6.68 19.46 -3.22
CA THR A 187 -7.36 18.58 -4.17
C THR A 187 -6.39 17.86 -5.12
N ALA A 188 -5.36 18.57 -5.60
CA ALA A 188 -4.33 18.00 -6.46
C ALA A 188 -3.48 16.94 -5.75
N SER A 189 -3.10 17.20 -4.49
CA SER A 189 -2.36 16.23 -3.68
C SER A 189 -3.19 14.98 -3.39
N CYS A 190 -4.46 15.15 -3.06
CA CYS A 190 -5.41 14.06 -2.86
C CYS A 190 -5.51 13.17 -4.10
N LEU A 191 -5.76 13.75 -5.29
CA LEU A 191 -5.86 13.00 -6.53
C LEU A 191 -4.53 12.31 -6.92
N GLY A 192 -3.40 12.94 -6.63
CA GLY A 192 -2.08 12.32 -6.81
C GLY A 192 -1.92 11.06 -5.97
N LYS A 193 -2.25 11.13 -4.68
CA LYS A 193 -2.23 9.96 -3.78
C LYS A 193 -3.18 8.86 -4.24
N VAL A 194 -4.40 9.21 -4.64
CA VAL A 194 -5.37 8.24 -5.16
C VAL A 194 -4.83 7.52 -6.38
N ARG A 195 -4.21 8.24 -7.33
CA ARG A 195 -3.56 7.65 -8.50
C ARG A 195 -2.46 6.66 -8.10
N ASP A 196 -1.60 7.05 -7.16
CA ASP A 196 -0.48 6.19 -6.74
C ASP A 196 -1.00 4.92 -6.03
N CYS A 197 -2.03 5.05 -5.20
CA CYS A 197 -2.71 3.91 -4.57
C CYS A 197 -3.41 3.01 -5.60
N TYR A 198 -4.01 3.60 -6.64
CA TYR A 198 -4.68 2.86 -7.70
C TYR A 198 -3.69 1.99 -8.47
N HIS A 199 -2.54 2.53 -8.85
CA HIS A 199 -1.49 1.76 -9.53
C HIS A 199 -0.91 0.66 -8.63
N ALA A 200 -0.70 0.93 -7.34
CA ALA A 200 -0.30 -0.10 -6.39
C ALA A 200 -1.35 -1.23 -6.32
N GLY A 201 -2.64 -0.88 -6.23
CA GLY A 201 -3.74 -1.84 -6.24
C GLY A 201 -3.80 -2.70 -7.51
N LEU A 202 -3.58 -2.10 -8.69
CA LEU A 202 -3.47 -2.84 -9.94
C LEU A 202 -2.32 -3.85 -9.94
N GLY A 203 -1.17 -3.48 -9.37
CA GLY A 203 -0.03 -4.38 -9.21
C GLY A 203 -0.34 -5.60 -8.33
N VAL A 204 -1.03 -5.37 -7.21
CA VAL A 204 -1.49 -6.43 -6.30
C VAL A 204 -2.48 -7.37 -7.01
N LEU A 205 -3.46 -6.81 -7.74
CA LEU A 205 -4.43 -7.62 -8.50
C LEU A 205 -3.75 -8.48 -9.57
N ALA A 206 -2.77 -7.92 -10.29
CA ALA A 206 -2.01 -8.67 -11.29
C ALA A 206 -1.19 -9.80 -10.64
N ALA A 207 -0.59 -9.56 -9.47
CA ALA A 207 0.12 -10.60 -8.72
C ALA A 207 -0.81 -11.73 -8.26
N ILE A 208 -1.99 -11.39 -7.75
CA ILE A 208 -3.02 -12.36 -7.36
C ILE A 208 -3.45 -13.21 -8.57
N GLN A 209 -3.72 -12.59 -9.71
CA GLN A 209 -4.10 -13.30 -10.94
C GLN A 209 -2.99 -14.25 -11.43
N ALA A 210 -1.73 -13.81 -11.37
CA ALA A 210 -0.59 -14.65 -11.73
C ALA A 210 -0.46 -15.87 -10.80
N GLU A 211 -0.64 -15.67 -9.49
CA GLU A 211 -0.58 -16.74 -8.51
C GLU A 211 -1.77 -17.70 -8.64
N GLN A 212 -2.99 -17.20 -8.90
CA GLN A 212 -4.16 -18.04 -9.19
C GLN A 212 -3.92 -18.93 -10.42
N LYS A 213 -3.31 -18.40 -11.48
CA LYS A 213 -2.95 -19.19 -12.66
C LYS A 213 -1.92 -20.27 -12.34
N ARG A 214 -0.93 -19.96 -11.49
CA ARG A 214 0.07 -20.92 -11.03
C ARG A 214 -0.57 -22.03 -10.18
N GLN A 215 -1.47 -21.68 -9.27
CA GLN A 215 -2.20 -22.64 -8.43
C GLN A 215 -3.11 -23.54 -9.28
N ALA A 216 -3.84 -22.99 -10.25
CA ALA A 216 -4.63 -23.78 -11.19
C ALA A 216 -3.78 -24.80 -11.97
N ALA A 217 -2.58 -24.40 -12.43
CA ALA A 217 -1.66 -25.34 -13.08
C ALA A 217 -1.17 -26.43 -12.11
N LYS A 218 -0.91 -26.08 -10.85
CA LYS A 218 -0.51 -27.04 -9.80
C LYS A 218 -1.62 -28.04 -9.49
N VAL A 219 -2.86 -27.57 -9.38
CA VAL A 219 -4.04 -28.41 -9.16
C VAL A 219 -4.22 -29.40 -10.31
N ALA A 220 -4.15 -28.92 -11.56
CA ALA A 220 -4.24 -29.79 -12.73
C ALA A 220 -3.12 -30.86 -12.78
N GLU A 221 -1.89 -30.51 -12.37
CA GLU A 221 -0.79 -31.47 -12.25
C GLU A 221 -1.08 -32.53 -11.18
N LEU A 222 -1.61 -32.13 -10.03
CA LEU A 222 -1.95 -33.04 -8.92
C LEU A 222 -3.13 -33.95 -9.27
N GLU A 223 -4.16 -33.42 -9.91
CA GLU A 223 -5.31 -34.21 -10.41
C GLU A 223 -4.85 -35.25 -11.43
N ALA A 224 -3.94 -34.89 -12.35
CA ALA A 224 -3.37 -35.83 -13.31
C ALA A 224 -2.56 -36.94 -12.63
N LYS A 225 -1.82 -36.62 -11.57
CA LYS A 225 -1.10 -37.62 -10.75
C LYS A 225 -2.06 -38.54 -10.01
N LEU A 226 -3.08 -37.99 -9.36
CA LEU A 226 -4.11 -38.77 -8.65
C LEU A 226 -4.80 -39.75 -9.60
N ALA A 227 -5.27 -39.29 -10.76
CA ALA A 227 -5.88 -40.16 -11.76
C ALA A 227 -4.94 -41.28 -12.26
N GLN A 228 -3.62 -41.03 -12.28
CA GLN A 228 -2.64 -42.06 -12.62
C GLN A 228 -2.44 -43.07 -11.48
N HIS A 229 -2.45 -42.61 -10.23
CA HIS A 229 -2.38 -43.45 -9.05
C HIS A 229 -3.63 -44.32 -8.88
N ASP A 230 -4.82 -43.76 -9.08
CA ASP A 230 -6.09 -44.49 -8.96
C ASP A 230 -6.15 -45.66 -9.94
N LYS A 231 -5.76 -45.45 -11.21
CA LYS A 231 -5.65 -46.54 -12.19
C LYS A 231 -4.71 -47.65 -11.76
N ARG A 232 -3.60 -47.29 -11.11
CA ARG A 232 -2.64 -48.27 -10.61
C ARG A 232 -3.21 -49.06 -9.43
N ILE A 233 -3.98 -48.41 -8.56
CA ILE A 233 -4.68 -49.06 -7.44
C ILE A 233 -5.75 -50.00 -8.00
N GLU A 234 -6.61 -49.54 -8.91
CA GLU A 234 -7.64 -50.36 -9.57
C GLU A 234 -7.05 -51.64 -10.18
N MET A 235 -5.89 -51.54 -10.86
CA MET A 235 -5.20 -52.72 -11.41
C MET A 235 -4.72 -53.70 -10.33
N VAL A 236 -4.20 -53.18 -9.21
CA VAL A 236 -3.74 -54.00 -8.09
C VAL A 236 -4.92 -54.70 -7.42
N GLU A 237 -6.02 -53.98 -7.18
CA GLU A 237 -7.25 -54.53 -6.59
C GLU A 237 -7.93 -55.56 -7.50
N ALA A 238 -7.89 -55.35 -8.83
CA ALA A 238 -8.36 -56.32 -9.81
C ALA A 238 -7.41 -57.54 -9.97
N GLY A 239 -6.28 -57.58 -9.26
CA GLY A 239 -5.29 -58.67 -9.36
C GLY A 239 -4.65 -58.80 -10.75
N THR A 240 -4.69 -57.75 -11.56
CA THR A 240 -4.22 -57.79 -12.95
C THR A 240 -2.73 -57.48 -13.02
N ASP A 241 -1.91 -58.42 -13.55
CA ASP A 241 -0.50 -58.14 -13.81
C ASP A 241 -0.33 -57.16 -14.98
N TRP A 242 0.10 -55.94 -14.65
CA TRP A 242 0.32 -54.88 -15.63
C TRP A 242 1.33 -55.25 -16.72
N LYS A 243 2.27 -56.17 -16.46
CA LYS A 243 3.26 -56.60 -17.46
C LYS A 243 2.61 -57.43 -18.56
N ALA A 244 1.78 -58.40 -18.17
CA ALA A 244 1.03 -59.24 -19.11
C ALA A 244 0.06 -58.38 -19.94
N GLU A 245 -0.64 -57.45 -19.28
CA GLU A 245 -1.57 -56.56 -19.96
C GLU A 245 -0.85 -55.57 -20.91
N ALA A 246 0.32 -55.05 -20.54
CA ALA A 246 1.13 -54.20 -21.42
C ALA A 246 1.56 -54.91 -22.71
N LEU A 247 1.87 -56.21 -22.65
CA LEU A 247 2.19 -57.02 -23.84
C LEU A 247 0.97 -57.22 -24.73
N ARG A 248 -0.21 -57.48 -24.14
CA ARG A 248 -1.47 -57.60 -24.86
C ARG A 248 -1.83 -56.30 -25.61
N MET A 249 -1.77 -55.17 -24.91
CA MET A 249 -2.02 -53.86 -25.51
C MET A 249 -0.99 -53.52 -26.60
N LYS A 250 0.26 -53.96 -26.44
CA LYS A 250 1.28 -53.77 -27.48
C LYS A 250 0.99 -54.60 -28.73
N ALA A 251 0.52 -55.84 -28.57
CA ALA A 251 0.08 -56.69 -29.68
C ALA A 251 -1.15 -56.11 -30.40
N ALA A 252 -2.02 -55.41 -29.68
CA ALA A 252 -3.16 -54.67 -30.23
C ALA A 252 -2.77 -53.37 -30.98
N GLY A 253 -1.49 -52.98 -30.98
CA GLY A 253 -0.98 -51.84 -31.75
C GLY A 253 -0.67 -50.59 -30.92
N ASN A 254 -0.99 -50.57 -29.62
CA ASN A 254 -0.81 -49.36 -28.81
C ASN A 254 0.68 -49.01 -28.62
N ASN A 255 0.97 -47.71 -28.56
CA ASN A 255 2.31 -47.21 -28.27
C ASN A 255 2.59 -47.15 -26.75
N ALA A 256 3.86 -47.01 -26.37
CA ALA A 256 4.26 -47.06 -24.96
C ALA A 256 3.64 -45.95 -24.09
N SER A 257 3.29 -44.80 -24.69
CA SER A 257 2.63 -43.69 -24.00
C SER A 257 1.15 -44.01 -23.74
N GLU A 258 0.46 -44.57 -24.71
CA GLU A 258 -0.94 -45.02 -24.58
C GLU A 258 -1.08 -46.14 -23.55
N ILE A 259 -0.18 -47.12 -23.59
CA ILE A 259 -0.14 -48.23 -22.62
C ILE A 259 0.12 -47.69 -21.21
N GLY A 260 1.09 -46.77 -21.05
CA GLY A 260 1.36 -46.14 -19.76
C GLY A 260 0.15 -45.38 -19.20
N ARG A 261 -0.59 -44.67 -20.06
CA ARG A 261 -1.80 -43.93 -19.69
C ARG A 261 -2.96 -44.84 -19.30
N ALA A 262 -3.10 -45.98 -19.96
CA ALA A 262 -4.15 -46.96 -19.66
C ALA A 262 -3.87 -47.71 -18.34
N LEU A 263 -2.63 -48.12 -18.11
CA LEU A 263 -2.23 -48.97 -16.98
C LEU A 263 -1.72 -48.21 -15.75
N GLY A 264 -1.75 -46.87 -15.78
CA GLY A 264 -1.21 -46.04 -14.70
C GLY A 264 0.32 -46.16 -14.54
N GLN A 265 1.05 -46.62 -15.56
CA GLN A 265 2.50 -46.82 -15.52
C GLN A 265 3.26 -45.71 -16.25
N ASN A 266 4.48 -45.40 -15.78
CA ASN A 266 5.34 -44.44 -16.48
C ASN A 266 5.70 -45.01 -17.88
N PRO A 267 5.51 -44.24 -18.98
CA PRO A 267 5.85 -44.69 -20.34
C PRO A 267 7.29 -45.19 -20.50
N ALA A 268 8.26 -44.63 -19.76
CA ALA A 268 9.63 -45.10 -19.77
C ALA A 268 9.78 -46.50 -19.16
N THR A 269 9.04 -46.79 -18.09
CA THR A 269 8.97 -48.11 -17.46
C THR A 269 8.35 -49.14 -18.41
N VAL A 270 7.25 -48.76 -19.07
CA VAL A 270 6.60 -49.61 -20.09
C VAL A 270 7.58 -49.89 -21.24
N ARG A 271 8.25 -48.87 -21.77
CA ARG A 271 9.22 -49.03 -22.86
C ARG A 271 10.36 -49.98 -22.49
N LYS A 272 10.92 -49.83 -21.28
CA LYS A 272 11.98 -50.70 -20.75
C LYS A 272 11.53 -52.15 -20.57
N HIS A 273 10.27 -52.36 -20.18
CA HIS A 273 9.71 -53.71 -20.06
C HIS A 273 9.48 -54.34 -21.44
N LEU A 274 8.83 -53.63 -22.36
CA LEU A 274 8.56 -54.11 -23.72
C LEU A 274 9.85 -54.41 -24.50
N SER A 275 10.91 -53.63 -24.29
CA SER A 275 12.21 -53.91 -24.91
C SER A 275 12.87 -55.18 -24.37
N ARG A 276 12.70 -55.47 -23.07
CA ARG A 276 13.25 -56.68 -22.44
C ARG A 276 12.47 -57.94 -22.80
N ALA A 277 11.18 -57.83 -23.11
CA ALA A 277 10.35 -58.96 -23.54
C ALA A 277 10.57 -59.35 -25.02
N LYS A 278 11.27 -58.50 -25.79
CA LYS A 278 11.63 -58.76 -27.20
C LYS A 278 12.98 -59.46 -27.38
N GLY A 279 13.80 -59.52 -26.33
CA GLY A 279 15.07 -60.25 -26.31
C GLY A 279 14.92 -61.52 -25.49
#